data_AF-A0A222G522-F1
#
_entry.id   AF-A0A222G522-F1
#
_cell.length_a   1.000
_cell.length_b   1.000
_cell.length_c   1.000
_cell.angle_alpha   90.00
_cell.angle_beta   90.00
_cell.angle_gamma   90.00
#
_symmetry.space_group_name_H-M   'P 1'
#
loop_
_entity.id
_entity.type
_entity.pdbx_description
1 polymer ?
#
loop_
_entity_poly.entity_id
_entity_poly.type
_entity_poly.pdbx_seq_one_letter_code
_entity_poly.pdbx_strand_id
1 'polypeptide(L)'
;MIRMKKVTNMSLKYNWQNPNWPKFTFQSDGINKLISEYTKISSNLQGQVSQLDQNNKSEAYIYLMVEEAINTSEIEGENLNREAVRSSVARYLDLELSHPKGIFHKENGIASLLIDVRNNFTNNLSKKIVCSWHKLLLTGQEDYCARKNIKVGDYRNGPVDIVTGNGDYEEVVFEGPPGETVEIEMAAFIDWYNETSPLNDNGIFLPGPVRSAISHMWFTSIHPFSDGNGRIARAISEHALFQDFEMPPLFSISTPINENRDEYYKMLAESSRINPSLDLTNWVKWFSETTKNAQVNAKNKIYFILKQSIFWDHHKDTILNKRQQKITSKFFEFGEKGLIESGVSPDKYQSITNCSPATATRDLKDLVQKGILTPSQSGGRSLRYHINLIEEKPIFNIFLKSNDKQLIEISIRKLSEDIQRNINFYKSPNKQLNKLIDKYKVFAEDNPEHQEKLNELLSQLDDIGFTP
;
A
#
# COMPACT_ATOMS: atom_id res chain seq x y z
N MET A 1 -42.49 -43.51 -35.78
CA MET A 1 -42.26 -42.06 -35.56
C MET A 1 -41.69 -41.86 -34.16
N ILE A 2 -40.37 -41.73 -34.05
CA ILE A 2 -39.70 -41.44 -32.77
C ILE A 2 -39.77 -39.92 -32.57
N ARG A 3 -40.59 -39.48 -31.61
CA ARG A 3 -40.68 -38.08 -31.21
C ARG A 3 -39.41 -37.73 -30.44
N MET A 4 -38.45 -37.08 -31.10
CA MET A 4 -37.36 -36.39 -30.42
C MET A 4 -37.98 -35.36 -29.47
N LYS A 5 -37.78 -35.55 -28.16
CA LYS A 5 -38.05 -34.51 -27.17
C LYS A 5 -37.18 -33.32 -27.53
N LYS A 6 -37.81 -32.17 -27.82
CA LYS A 6 -37.12 -30.87 -27.79
C LYS A 6 -36.37 -30.80 -26.46
N VAL A 7 -35.04 -30.70 -26.54
CA VAL A 7 -34.21 -30.28 -25.41
C VAL A 7 -34.71 -28.88 -25.05
N THR A 8 -35.48 -28.79 -23.97
CA THR A 8 -35.78 -27.53 -23.32
C THR A 8 -34.45 -26.87 -22.96
N ASN A 9 -34.20 -25.66 -23.48
CA ASN A 9 -33.09 -24.82 -23.02
C ASN A 9 -33.14 -24.76 -21.49
N MET A 10 -32.25 -25.48 -20.81
CA MET A 10 -32.00 -25.20 -19.40
C MET A 10 -31.36 -23.83 -19.36
N SER A 11 -32.11 -22.84 -18.89
CA SER A 11 -31.58 -21.53 -18.53
C SER A 11 -30.43 -21.76 -17.55
N LEU A 12 -29.20 -21.43 -17.96
CA LEU A 12 -28.05 -21.47 -17.07
C LEU A 12 -28.33 -20.54 -15.88
N LYS A 13 -28.22 -21.04 -14.66
CA LYS A 13 -28.38 -20.24 -13.43
C LYS A 13 -27.05 -19.62 -13.03
N TYR A 14 -25.95 -20.35 -13.24
CA TYR A 14 -24.60 -19.96 -12.87
C TYR A 14 -23.58 -20.21 -14.00
N ASN A 15 -22.50 -19.44 -14.03
CA ASN A 15 -21.46 -19.50 -15.06
C ASN A 15 -20.79 -20.89 -15.15
N TRP A 16 -20.58 -21.58 -14.03
CA TRP A 16 -19.98 -22.92 -13.98
C TRP A 16 -20.84 -24.01 -14.62
N GLN A 17 -22.12 -23.73 -14.87
CA GLN A 17 -23.02 -24.64 -15.58
C GLN A 17 -22.89 -24.51 -17.11
N ASN A 18 -22.13 -23.54 -17.60
CA ASN A 18 -21.94 -23.33 -19.03
C ASN A 18 -21.25 -24.56 -19.67
N PRO A 19 -21.71 -25.08 -20.82
CA PRO A 19 -21.10 -26.23 -21.47
C PRO A 19 -19.62 -26.07 -21.85
N ASN A 20 -19.16 -24.82 -22.00
CA ASN A 20 -17.77 -24.51 -22.30
C ASN A 20 -16.93 -24.21 -21.05
N TRP A 21 -17.49 -24.35 -19.84
CA TRP A 21 -16.75 -24.12 -18.60
C TRP A 21 -15.47 -24.99 -18.55
N PRO A 22 -14.33 -24.47 -18.08
CA PRO A 22 -14.04 -23.11 -17.60
C PRO A 22 -13.34 -22.22 -18.66
N LYS A 23 -13.69 -22.33 -19.96
CA LYS A 23 -13.02 -21.60 -21.05
C LYS A 23 -13.43 -20.12 -21.11
N PHE A 24 -12.88 -19.31 -20.21
CA PHE A 24 -13.11 -17.86 -20.20
C PHE A 24 -12.53 -17.16 -21.42
N THR A 25 -13.24 -16.13 -21.88
CA THR A 25 -12.82 -15.25 -22.98
C THR A 25 -12.90 -13.79 -22.53
N PHE A 26 -12.15 -12.92 -23.18
CA PHE A 26 -12.27 -11.47 -22.99
C PHE A 26 -11.79 -10.74 -24.25
N GLN A 27 -12.30 -9.53 -24.49
CA GLN A 27 -11.84 -8.66 -25.55
C GLN A 27 -10.67 -7.79 -25.06
N SER A 28 -9.56 -7.81 -25.79
CA SER A 28 -8.35 -7.04 -25.46
C SER A 28 -8.48 -5.53 -25.65
N ASP A 29 -9.53 -5.07 -26.35
CA ASP A 29 -9.71 -3.66 -26.69
C ASP A 29 -9.81 -2.77 -25.45
N GLY A 30 -8.90 -1.80 -25.36
CA GLY A 30 -8.76 -0.88 -24.22
C GLY A 30 -7.96 -1.42 -23.03
N ILE A 31 -7.79 -2.74 -22.91
CA ILE A 31 -7.04 -3.36 -21.80
C ILE A 31 -5.54 -3.08 -21.93
N ASN A 32 -4.99 -3.06 -23.15
CA ASN A 32 -3.57 -2.77 -23.37
C ASN A 32 -3.13 -1.40 -22.81
N LYS A 33 -4.00 -0.38 -22.90
CA LYS A 33 -3.73 0.93 -22.29
C LYS A 33 -3.69 0.84 -20.77
N LEU A 34 -4.64 0.12 -20.16
CA LEU A 34 -4.69 -0.09 -18.72
C LEU A 34 -3.47 -0.86 -18.21
N ILE A 35 -3.05 -1.92 -18.92
CA ILE A 35 -1.84 -2.68 -18.58
C ILE A 35 -0.60 -1.77 -18.65
N SER A 36 -0.47 -0.95 -19.69
CA SER A 36 0.64 0.00 -19.83
C SER A 36 0.68 1.01 -18.68
N GLU A 37 -0.46 1.58 -18.30
CA GLU A 37 -0.58 2.48 -17.14
C GLU A 37 -0.23 1.77 -15.83
N TYR A 38 -0.74 0.56 -15.62
CA TYR A 38 -0.42 -0.29 -14.47
C TYR A 38 1.09 -0.54 -14.35
N THR A 39 1.74 -0.99 -15.41
CA THR A 39 3.19 -1.25 -15.40
C THR A 39 3.97 0.04 -15.08
N LYS A 40 3.59 1.18 -15.69
CA LYS A 40 4.23 2.47 -15.44
C LYS A 40 4.12 2.92 -13.98
N ILE A 41 2.94 2.80 -13.38
CA ILE A 41 2.74 3.18 -11.97
C ILE A 41 3.54 2.24 -11.06
N SER A 42 3.54 0.93 -11.36
CA SER A 42 4.30 -0.07 -10.61
C SER A 42 5.81 0.22 -10.59
N SER A 43 6.41 0.48 -11.76
CA SER A 43 7.83 0.82 -11.84
C SER A 43 8.16 2.11 -11.10
N ASN A 44 7.27 3.12 -11.16
CA ASN A 44 7.44 4.35 -10.42
C ASN A 44 7.40 4.13 -8.90
N LEU A 45 6.45 3.33 -8.42
CA LEU A 45 6.33 2.93 -7.02
C LEU A 45 7.60 2.24 -6.51
N GLN A 46 8.09 1.23 -7.24
CA GLN A 46 9.33 0.53 -6.89
C GLN A 46 10.52 1.49 -6.83
N GLY A 47 10.63 2.40 -7.80
CA GLY A 47 11.67 3.42 -7.84
C GLY A 47 11.60 4.42 -6.67
N GLN A 48 10.41 4.80 -6.21
CA GLN A 48 10.24 5.69 -5.06
C GLN A 48 10.57 4.97 -3.75
N VAL A 49 10.14 3.72 -3.62
CA VAL A 49 10.35 2.91 -2.42
C VAL A 49 11.81 2.55 -2.26
N SER A 50 12.54 2.28 -3.35
CA SER A 50 13.97 1.97 -3.28
C SER A 50 14.80 3.11 -2.67
N GLN A 51 14.36 4.37 -2.84
CA GLN A 51 14.99 5.57 -2.30
C GLN A 51 14.73 5.80 -0.81
N LEU A 52 13.76 5.11 -0.22
CA LEU A 52 13.47 5.20 1.20
C LEU A 52 14.59 4.55 2.03
N ASP A 53 14.88 5.14 3.19
CA ASP A 53 15.63 4.44 4.23
C ASP A 53 14.85 3.22 4.76
N GLN A 54 15.53 2.36 5.51
CA GLN A 54 14.95 1.10 5.96
C GLN A 54 13.71 1.29 6.84
N ASN A 55 13.69 2.33 7.69
CA ASN A 55 12.56 2.58 8.59
C ASN A 55 11.32 3.00 7.79
N ASN A 56 11.48 3.88 6.80
CA ASN A 56 10.39 4.32 5.94
C ASN A 56 9.92 3.22 4.98
N LYS A 57 10.83 2.33 4.52
CA LYS A 57 10.44 1.11 3.79
C LYS A 57 9.54 0.23 4.65
N SER A 58 9.99 -0.10 5.87
CA SER A 58 9.22 -0.89 6.82
C SER A 58 7.85 -0.28 7.11
N GLU A 59 7.78 1.04 7.31
CA GLU A 59 6.51 1.73 7.53
C GLU A 59 5.56 1.62 6.33
N ALA A 60 6.08 1.76 5.10
CA ALA A 60 5.28 1.59 3.89
C ALA A 60 4.72 0.17 3.76
N TYR A 61 5.54 -0.86 4.03
CA TYR A 61 5.13 -2.26 4.04
C TYR A 61 4.07 -2.55 5.12
N ILE A 62 4.30 -2.07 6.35
CA ILE A 62 3.34 -2.24 7.45
C ILE A 62 2.01 -1.58 7.09
N TYR A 63 2.04 -0.32 6.66
CA TYR A 63 0.83 0.41 6.29
C TYR A 63 0.04 -0.38 5.25
N LEU A 64 0.71 -0.84 4.20
CA LEU A 64 0.07 -1.57 3.13
C LEU A 64 -0.63 -2.83 3.64
N MET A 65 0.08 -3.66 4.39
CA MET A 65 -0.46 -4.93 4.87
C MET A 65 -1.61 -4.72 5.85
N VAL A 66 -1.56 -3.64 6.64
CA VAL A 66 -2.68 -3.24 7.49
C VAL A 66 -3.88 -2.83 6.63
N GLU A 67 -3.69 -2.03 5.59
CA GLU A 67 -4.79 -1.67 4.68
C GLU A 67 -5.41 -2.90 4.01
N GLU A 68 -4.60 -3.81 3.47
CA GLU A 68 -5.10 -5.02 2.83
C GLU A 68 -5.86 -5.89 3.86
N ALA A 69 -5.30 -6.14 5.04
CA ALA A 69 -5.93 -6.94 6.10
C ALA A 69 -7.26 -6.36 6.61
N ILE A 70 -7.33 -5.04 6.81
CA ILE A 70 -8.56 -4.37 7.25
C ILE A 70 -9.60 -4.42 6.15
N ASN A 71 -9.29 -3.92 4.95
CA ASN A 71 -10.26 -3.80 3.88
C ASN A 71 -10.75 -5.17 3.39
N THR A 72 -9.86 -6.17 3.29
CA THR A 72 -10.25 -7.53 2.90
C THR A 72 -11.18 -8.18 3.92
N SER A 73 -11.08 -7.82 5.21
CA SER A 73 -11.96 -8.35 6.25
C SER A 73 -13.29 -7.60 6.30
N GLU A 74 -13.28 -6.27 6.14
CA GLU A 74 -14.48 -5.45 6.09
C GLU A 74 -15.40 -5.76 4.91
N ILE A 75 -14.84 -6.18 3.76
CA ILE A 75 -15.61 -6.68 2.62
C ILE A 75 -16.48 -7.89 3.02
N GLU A 76 -15.98 -8.74 3.93
CA GLU A 76 -16.69 -9.90 4.48
C GLU A 76 -17.49 -9.56 5.76
N GLY A 77 -17.62 -8.27 6.10
CA GLY A 77 -18.34 -7.81 7.29
C GLY A 77 -17.58 -7.98 8.61
N GLU A 78 -16.28 -8.24 8.57
CA GLU A 78 -15.44 -8.43 9.74
C GLU A 78 -14.63 -7.17 10.08
N ASN A 79 -14.89 -6.60 11.26
CA ASN A 79 -14.14 -5.45 11.78
C ASN A 79 -12.96 -5.93 12.63
N LEU A 80 -11.75 -5.70 12.16
CA LEU A 80 -10.52 -6.05 12.86
C LEU A 80 -9.95 -4.87 13.65
N ASN A 81 -9.23 -5.16 14.73
CA ASN A 81 -8.49 -4.13 15.45
C ASN A 81 -7.23 -3.72 14.68
N ARG A 82 -7.23 -2.51 14.12
CA ARG A 82 -6.12 -1.98 13.32
C ARG A 82 -4.77 -1.96 14.03
N GLU A 83 -4.72 -1.65 15.32
CA GLU A 83 -3.48 -1.64 16.09
C GLU A 83 -2.94 -3.06 16.30
N ALA A 84 -3.82 -4.03 16.52
CA ALA A 84 -3.45 -5.43 16.65
C ALA A 84 -2.97 -6.03 15.32
N VAL A 85 -3.61 -5.69 14.19
CA VAL A 85 -3.12 -6.05 12.85
C VAL A 85 -1.73 -5.46 12.63
N ARG A 86 -1.54 -4.17 12.91
CA ARG A 86 -0.25 -3.48 12.74
C ARG A 86 0.85 -4.14 13.57
N SER A 87 0.56 -4.46 14.84
CA SER A 87 1.50 -5.15 15.72
C SER A 87 1.85 -6.55 15.20
N SER A 88 0.85 -7.30 14.71
CA SER A 88 1.05 -8.65 14.15
C SER A 88 1.92 -8.63 12.90
N VAL A 89 1.64 -7.70 11.98
CA VAL A 89 2.41 -7.49 10.75
C VAL A 89 3.86 -7.12 11.07
N ALA A 90 4.08 -6.16 11.96
CA ALA A 90 5.43 -5.72 12.32
C ALA A 90 6.28 -6.86 12.90
N ARG A 91 5.69 -7.71 13.74
CA ARG A 91 6.37 -8.89 14.28
C ARG A 91 6.79 -9.88 13.19
N TYR A 92 5.95 -10.11 12.18
CA TYR A 92 6.32 -10.97 11.05
C TYR A 92 7.38 -10.37 10.12
N LEU A 93 7.62 -9.06 10.23
CA LEU A 93 8.73 -8.37 9.59
C LEU A 93 9.97 -8.24 10.50
N ASP A 94 9.99 -8.92 11.65
CA ASP A 94 11.04 -8.82 12.68
C ASP A 94 11.27 -7.39 13.22
N LEU A 95 10.18 -6.62 13.36
CA LEU A 95 10.19 -5.26 13.90
C LEU A 95 9.61 -5.21 15.31
N GLU A 96 10.31 -4.55 16.23
CA GLU A 96 9.84 -4.37 17.61
C GLU A 96 8.79 -3.24 17.71
N LEU A 97 7.53 -3.60 17.98
CA LEU A 97 6.47 -2.64 18.31
C LEU A 97 5.77 -3.00 19.64
N SER A 98 5.18 -1.99 20.29
CA SER A 98 4.37 -2.17 21.49
C SER A 98 3.14 -3.03 21.22
N HIS A 99 2.78 -3.88 22.18
CA HIS A 99 1.68 -4.82 22.06
C HIS A 99 0.38 -4.24 22.63
N PRO A 100 -0.75 -4.28 21.91
CA PRO A 100 -2.04 -4.05 22.52
C PRO A 100 -2.33 -5.17 23.53
N LYS A 101 -2.95 -4.82 24.66
CA LYS A 101 -3.38 -5.81 25.65
C LYS A 101 -4.56 -6.61 25.09
N GLY A 102 -4.42 -7.93 24.97
CA GLY A 102 -5.49 -8.82 24.52
C GLY A 102 -4.99 -10.00 23.70
N ILE A 103 -5.92 -10.85 23.24
CA ILE A 103 -5.67 -11.96 22.32
C ILE A 103 -6.40 -11.65 21.02
N PHE A 104 -5.66 -11.59 19.91
CA PHE A 104 -6.14 -11.12 18.60
C PHE A 104 -5.89 -12.17 17.52
N HIS A 105 -6.59 -13.30 17.62
CA HIS A 105 -6.37 -14.46 16.75
C HIS A 105 -6.64 -14.17 15.26
N LYS A 106 -7.73 -13.47 14.96
CA LYS A 106 -8.12 -13.09 13.60
C LYS A 106 -7.09 -12.16 12.95
N GLU A 107 -6.64 -11.14 13.68
CA GLU A 107 -5.60 -10.20 13.25
C GLU A 107 -4.26 -10.89 13.02
N ASN A 108 -3.88 -11.82 13.91
CA ASN A 108 -2.69 -12.66 13.71
C ASN A 108 -2.84 -13.52 12.46
N GLY A 109 -3.98 -14.18 12.27
CA GLY A 109 -4.23 -15.08 11.14
C GLY A 109 -4.17 -14.38 9.79
N ILE A 110 -4.87 -13.25 9.63
CA ILE A 110 -4.83 -12.47 8.39
C ILE A 110 -3.44 -11.89 8.12
N ALA A 111 -2.74 -11.38 9.14
CA ALA A 111 -1.38 -10.88 8.96
C ALA A 111 -0.42 -11.99 8.50
N SER A 112 -0.54 -13.19 9.08
CA SER A 112 0.25 -14.37 8.69
C SER A 112 0.00 -14.76 7.25
N LEU A 113 -1.27 -14.79 6.83
CA LEU A 113 -1.68 -15.07 5.45
C LEU A 113 -1.03 -14.09 4.47
N LEU A 114 -1.17 -12.77 4.72
CA LEU A 114 -0.67 -11.75 3.79
C LEU A 114 0.86 -11.75 3.68
N ILE A 115 1.57 -12.07 4.77
CA ILE A 115 3.01 -12.28 4.77
C ILE A 115 3.38 -13.52 3.97
N ASP A 116 2.68 -14.64 4.15
CA ASP A 116 2.97 -15.88 3.44
C ASP A 116 2.74 -15.74 1.92
N VAL A 117 1.67 -15.04 1.50
CA VAL A 117 1.43 -14.67 0.09
C VAL A 117 2.62 -13.90 -0.49
N ARG A 118 3.14 -12.90 0.23
CA ARG A 118 4.25 -12.06 -0.22
C ARG A 118 5.61 -12.76 -0.18
N ASN A 119 5.80 -13.73 0.72
CA ASN A 119 7.04 -14.50 0.80
C ASN A 119 7.12 -15.61 -0.26
N ASN A 120 5.97 -16.11 -0.72
CA ASN A 120 5.89 -17.21 -1.67
C ASN A 120 5.42 -16.78 -3.07
N PHE A 121 5.36 -15.48 -3.36
CA PHE A 121 4.78 -14.98 -4.62
C PHE A 121 5.48 -15.54 -5.87
N THR A 122 6.77 -15.86 -5.81
CA THR A 122 7.52 -16.46 -6.91
C THR A 122 7.30 -17.98 -7.07
N ASN A 123 6.54 -18.61 -6.17
CA ASN A 123 6.25 -20.03 -6.24
C ASN A 123 5.03 -20.28 -7.15
N ASN A 124 4.98 -21.47 -7.75
CA ASN A 124 3.75 -21.94 -8.42
C ASN A 124 2.62 -22.11 -7.39
N LEU A 125 1.40 -21.75 -7.78
CA LEU A 125 0.22 -22.00 -6.97
C LEU A 125 0.01 -23.51 -6.85
N SER A 126 -0.40 -23.98 -5.68
CA SER A 126 -0.71 -25.40 -5.45
C SER A 126 -1.82 -25.55 -4.43
N LYS A 127 -2.50 -26.70 -4.42
CA LYS A 127 -3.49 -27.02 -3.38
C LYS A 127 -2.90 -26.82 -1.98
N LYS A 128 -1.67 -27.27 -1.76
CA LYS A 128 -0.97 -27.12 -0.47
C LYS A 128 -0.86 -25.66 -0.04
N ILE A 129 -0.50 -24.75 -0.95
CA ILE A 129 -0.39 -23.31 -0.66
C ILE A 129 -1.77 -22.72 -0.35
N VAL A 130 -2.77 -22.96 -1.21
CA VAL A 130 -4.13 -22.42 -1.04
C VAL A 130 -4.78 -22.91 0.26
N CYS A 131 -4.61 -24.20 0.59
CA CYS A 131 -5.05 -24.79 1.84
C CYS A 131 -4.28 -24.25 3.06
N SER A 132 -2.97 -24.01 2.94
CA SER A 132 -2.18 -23.37 3.98
C SER A 132 -2.69 -21.96 4.29
N TRP A 133 -2.96 -21.17 3.25
CA TRP A 133 -3.57 -19.85 3.37
C TRP A 133 -4.93 -19.87 4.08
N HIS A 134 -5.79 -20.83 3.73
CA HIS A 134 -7.07 -21.02 4.42
C HIS A 134 -6.88 -21.37 5.91
N LYS A 135 -5.88 -22.21 6.23
CA LYS A 135 -5.54 -22.53 7.63
C LYS A 135 -5.02 -21.31 8.39
N LEU A 136 -4.13 -20.52 7.78
CA LEU A 136 -3.60 -19.29 8.40
C LEU A 136 -4.73 -18.30 8.70
N LEU A 137 -5.65 -18.10 7.74
CA LEU A 137 -6.81 -17.22 7.89
C LEU A 137 -7.68 -17.58 9.10
N LEU A 138 -7.90 -18.88 9.34
CA LEU A 138 -8.77 -19.39 10.41
C LEU A 138 -8.03 -19.68 11.72
N THR A 139 -6.78 -19.23 11.87
CA THR A 139 -5.98 -19.42 13.09
C THR A 139 -6.71 -18.88 14.31
N GLY A 140 -6.84 -19.69 15.37
CA GLY A 140 -7.48 -19.31 16.64
C GLY A 140 -9.00 -19.13 16.54
N GLN A 141 -9.63 -19.73 15.52
CA GLN A 141 -11.08 -19.75 15.31
C GLN A 141 -11.65 -21.18 15.41
N GLU A 142 -11.03 -22.06 16.19
CA GLU A 142 -11.35 -23.49 16.26
C GLU A 142 -12.81 -23.73 16.68
N ASP A 143 -13.31 -23.00 17.68
CA ASP A 143 -14.70 -23.10 18.15
C ASP A 143 -15.72 -22.66 17.08
N TYR A 144 -15.38 -21.63 16.29
CA TYR A 144 -16.21 -21.20 15.17
C TYR A 144 -16.25 -22.26 14.08
N CYS A 145 -15.08 -22.79 13.71
CA CYS A 145 -14.94 -23.80 12.68
C CYS A 145 -15.68 -25.10 13.06
N ALA A 146 -15.56 -25.52 14.32
CA ALA A 146 -16.26 -26.69 14.84
C ALA A 146 -17.79 -26.53 14.77
N ARG A 147 -18.34 -25.39 15.20
CA ARG A 147 -19.78 -25.11 15.17
C ARG A 147 -20.36 -25.07 13.75
N LYS A 148 -19.59 -24.56 12.79
CA LYS A 148 -20.00 -24.47 11.37
C LYS A 148 -19.59 -25.69 10.54
N ASN A 149 -18.97 -26.70 11.16
CA ASN A 149 -18.43 -27.88 10.50
C ASN A 149 -17.49 -27.54 9.31
N ILE A 150 -16.67 -26.51 9.50
CA ILE A 150 -15.71 -26.03 8.48
C ILE A 150 -14.50 -26.94 8.48
N LYS A 151 -14.15 -27.47 7.30
CA LYS A 151 -12.90 -28.18 7.07
C LYS A 151 -11.75 -27.20 6.91
N VAL A 152 -11.06 -26.88 8.00
CA VAL A 152 -9.92 -25.95 7.97
C VAL A 152 -8.77 -26.55 7.17
N GLY A 153 -8.29 -25.78 6.18
CA GLY A 153 -7.18 -26.19 5.31
C GLY A 153 -7.48 -27.33 4.34
N ASP A 154 -8.75 -27.59 4.02
CA ASP A 154 -9.13 -28.57 2.99
C ASP A 154 -10.41 -28.15 2.28
N TYR A 155 -10.67 -28.72 1.11
CA TYR A 155 -11.87 -28.39 0.33
C TYR A 155 -13.13 -28.97 0.96
N ARG A 156 -14.28 -28.32 0.69
CA ARG A 156 -15.59 -28.81 1.12
C ARG A 156 -15.99 -30.07 0.34
N ASN A 157 -16.75 -30.95 0.99
CA ASN A 157 -17.37 -32.11 0.32
C ASN A 157 -18.87 -31.88 0.03
N GLY A 158 -19.50 -30.91 0.69
CA GLY A 158 -20.92 -30.59 0.55
C GLY A 158 -21.16 -29.39 -0.37
N PRO A 159 -22.43 -29.07 -0.67
CA PRO A 159 -22.77 -27.83 -1.37
C PRO A 159 -22.35 -26.59 -0.55
N VAL A 160 -22.22 -25.46 -1.22
CA VAL A 160 -22.07 -24.15 -0.58
C VAL A 160 -22.96 -23.16 -1.29
N ASP A 161 -23.72 -22.43 -0.50
CA ASP A 161 -24.63 -21.40 -0.95
C ASP A 161 -24.06 -20.05 -0.47
N ILE A 162 -23.83 -19.15 -1.42
CA ILE A 162 -23.61 -17.75 -1.10
C ILE A 162 -24.99 -17.15 -0.84
N VAL A 163 -25.19 -16.69 0.39
CA VAL A 163 -26.44 -16.08 0.84
C VAL A 163 -26.30 -14.57 1.00
N THR A 164 -27.37 -13.83 0.74
CA THR A 164 -27.51 -12.42 1.13
C THR A 164 -28.66 -12.26 2.10
N GLY A 165 -28.53 -11.36 3.08
CA GLY A 165 -29.51 -11.17 4.15
C GLY A 165 -28.99 -11.69 5.49
N ASN A 166 -29.83 -11.60 6.53
CA ASN A 166 -29.51 -12.09 7.88
C ASN A 166 -30.71 -12.83 8.47
N GLY A 167 -30.49 -14.00 9.06
CA GLY A 167 -31.52 -14.73 9.80
C GLY A 167 -32.62 -15.25 8.87
N ASP A 168 -33.88 -14.93 9.18
CA ASP A 168 -35.05 -15.46 8.46
C ASP A 168 -35.21 -14.91 7.02
N TYR A 169 -34.36 -13.97 6.60
CA TYR A 169 -34.39 -13.31 5.28
C TYR A 169 -33.16 -13.63 4.41
N GLU A 170 -32.48 -14.76 4.67
CA GLU A 170 -31.38 -15.23 3.81
C GLU A 170 -31.91 -15.71 2.45
N GLU A 171 -31.42 -15.11 1.37
CA GLU A 171 -31.67 -15.55 -0.01
C GLU A 171 -30.38 -16.14 -0.59
N VAL A 172 -30.47 -17.36 -1.14
CA VAL A 172 -29.37 -17.98 -1.89
C VAL A 172 -29.18 -17.23 -3.20
N VAL A 173 -28.10 -16.45 -3.28
CA VAL A 173 -27.76 -15.69 -4.48
C VAL A 173 -26.90 -16.52 -5.44
N PHE A 174 -26.08 -17.43 -4.95
CA PHE A 174 -25.21 -18.26 -5.80
C PHE A 174 -24.95 -19.62 -5.19
N GLU A 175 -25.01 -20.69 -5.97
CA GLU A 175 -24.65 -22.04 -5.56
C GLU A 175 -23.35 -22.41 -6.28
N GLY A 176 -22.33 -22.81 -5.52
CA GLY A 176 -21.08 -23.30 -6.11
C GLY A 176 -21.24 -24.68 -6.76
N PRO A 177 -20.24 -25.15 -7.53
CA PRO A 177 -20.20 -26.53 -8.02
C PRO A 177 -20.42 -27.57 -6.91
N PRO A 178 -20.98 -28.75 -7.22
CA PRO A 178 -21.13 -29.84 -6.26
C PRO A 178 -19.81 -30.15 -5.55
N GLY A 179 -19.86 -30.45 -4.25
CA GLY A 179 -18.64 -30.68 -3.47
C GLY A 179 -17.75 -31.81 -4.00
N GLU A 180 -18.35 -32.81 -4.67
CA GLU A 180 -17.63 -33.91 -5.32
C GLU A 180 -16.79 -33.49 -6.55
N THR A 181 -17.10 -32.36 -7.19
CA THR A 181 -16.34 -31.86 -8.35
C THR A 181 -15.25 -30.87 -7.97
N VAL A 182 -15.28 -30.30 -6.75
CA VAL A 182 -14.39 -29.22 -6.31
C VAL A 182 -12.90 -29.58 -6.47
N GLU A 183 -12.50 -30.81 -6.18
CA GLU A 183 -11.10 -31.26 -6.36
C GLU A 183 -10.64 -31.15 -7.83
N ILE A 184 -11.48 -31.60 -8.76
CA ILE A 184 -11.17 -31.59 -10.20
C ILE A 184 -11.20 -30.15 -10.73
N GLU A 185 -12.17 -29.36 -10.30
CA GLU A 185 -12.29 -27.94 -10.67
C GLU A 185 -11.08 -27.12 -10.19
N MET A 186 -10.65 -27.33 -8.95
CA MET A 186 -9.48 -26.66 -8.38
C MET A 186 -8.17 -27.12 -9.03
N ALA A 187 -8.05 -28.39 -9.43
CA ALA A 187 -6.90 -28.86 -10.18
C ALA A 187 -6.79 -28.15 -11.53
N ALA A 188 -7.89 -28.09 -12.30
CA ALA A 188 -7.93 -27.38 -13.57
C ALA A 188 -7.63 -25.88 -13.43
N PHE A 189 -8.14 -25.25 -12.37
CA PHE A 189 -7.84 -23.86 -12.05
C PHE A 189 -6.35 -23.63 -11.75
N ILE A 190 -5.73 -24.48 -10.92
CA ILE A 190 -4.31 -24.38 -10.56
C ILE A 190 -3.42 -24.61 -11.78
N ASP A 191 -3.76 -25.58 -12.64
CA ASP A 191 -3.01 -25.86 -13.86
C ASP A 191 -3.02 -24.63 -14.78
N TRP A 192 -4.20 -24.04 -15.04
CA TRP A 192 -4.31 -22.81 -15.82
C TRP A 192 -3.57 -21.62 -15.18
N TYR A 193 -3.65 -21.48 -13.86
CA TYR A 193 -2.98 -20.40 -13.13
C TYR A 193 -1.45 -20.45 -13.37
N ASN A 194 -0.87 -21.64 -13.27
CA ASN A 194 0.57 -21.84 -13.45
C ASN A 194 0.98 -21.81 -14.93
N GLU A 195 0.13 -22.30 -15.84
CA GLU A 195 0.37 -22.22 -17.30
C GLU A 195 0.41 -20.77 -17.79
N THR A 196 -0.34 -19.87 -17.15
CA THR A 196 -0.43 -18.46 -17.56
C THR A 196 0.51 -17.50 -16.83
N SER A 197 1.34 -18.03 -15.92
CA SER A 197 2.28 -17.26 -15.11
C SER A 197 3.45 -16.70 -15.95
N PRO A 198 3.94 -15.47 -15.67
CA PRO A 198 5.15 -14.92 -16.28
C PRO A 198 6.41 -15.71 -15.92
N LEU A 199 6.34 -16.53 -14.88
CA LEU A 199 7.46 -17.37 -14.42
C LEU A 199 7.57 -18.68 -15.19
N ASN A 200 6.63 -18.95 -16.11
CA ASN A 200 6.63 -20.13 -16.96
C ASN A 200 7.01 -19.76 -18.40
N ASP A 201 8.28 -19.95 -18.75
CA ASP A 201 8.84 -19.63 -20.07
C ASP A 201 8.15 -20.38 -21.23
N ASN A 202 7.48 -21.50 -20.96
CA ASN A 202 6.81 -22.34 -21.97
C ASN A 202 5.28 -22.16 -21.97
N GLY A 203 4.75 -21.25 -21.15
CA GLY A 203 3.33 -21.05 -20.93
C GLY A 203 2.65 -20.05 -21.86
N ILE A 204 1.36 -19.82 -21.63
CA ILE A 204 0.58 -18.77 -22.32
C ILE A 204 0.60 -17.52 -21.45
N PHE A 205 1.51 -16.58 -21.74
CA PHE A 205 1.61 -15.37 -20.93
C PHE A 205 0.31 -14.55 -20.93
N LEU A 206 -0.23 -14.31 -19.73
CA LEU A 206 -1.28 -13.31 -19.49
C LEU A 206 -0.73 -12.20 -18.59
N PRO A 207 -0.95 -10.91 -18.93
CA PRO A 207 -0.58 -9.79 -18.06
C PRO A 207 -1.24 -9.91 -16.69
N GLY A 208 -0.52 -9.54 -15.61
CA GLY A 208 -0.94 -9.69 -14.23
C GLY A 208 -2.34 -9.19 -13.91
N PRO A 209 -2.75 -7.96 -14.32
CA PRO A 209 -4.12 -7.48 -14.08
C PRO A 209 -5.21 -8.38 -14.67
N VAL A 210 -4.97 -8.93 -15.86
CA VAL A 210 -5.90 -9.85 -16.54
C VAL A 210 -5.90 -11.21 -15.85
N ARG A 211 -4.71 -11.79 -15.61
CA ARG A 211 -4.55 -13.07 -14.92
C ARG A 211 -5.19 -13.03 -13.53
N SER A 212 -4.96 -11.96 -12.79
CA SER A 212 -5.52 -11.73 -11.45
C SER A 212 -7.04 -11.63 -11.46
N ALA A 213 -7.62 -10.89 -12.41
CA ALA A 213 -9.06 -10.78 -12.57
C ALA A 213 -9.72 -12.14 -12.88
N ILE A 214 -9.19 -12.88 -13.86
CA ILE A 214 -9.74 -14.19 -14.22
C ILE A 214 -9.56 -15.17 -13.06
N SER A 215 -8.41 -15.15 -12.38
CA SER A 215 -8.16 -16.00 -11.21
C SER A 215 -9.17 -15.77 -10.10
N HIS A 216 -9.46 -14.50 -9.82
CA HIS A 216 -10.48 -14.12 -8.84
C HIS A 216 -11.85 -14.68 -9.21
N MET A 217 -12.30 -14.45 -10.44
CA MET A 217 -13.63 -14.90 -10.91
C MET A 217 -13.74 -16.42 -10.88
N TRP A 218 -12.72 -17.14 -11.36
CA TRP A 218 -12.74 -18.58 -11.41
C TRP A 218 -12.76 -19.19 -10.00
N PHE A 219 -11.85 -18.76 -9.13
CA PHE A 219 -11.78 -19.26 -7.76
C PHE A 219 -13.08 -18.99 -6.98
N THR A 220 -13.63 -17.77 -7.08
CA THR A 220 -14.90 -17.42 -6.41
C THR A 220 -16.10 -18.19 -6.95
N SER A 221 -16.08 -18.55 -8.24
CA SER A 221 -17.12 -19.38 -8.86
C SER A 221 -17.05 -20.84 -8.42
N ILE A 222 -15.85 -21.39 -8.21
CA ILE A 222 -15.67 -22.75 -7.63
C ILE A 222 -16.08 -22.76 -6.15
N HIS A 223 -15.68 -21.72 -5.41
CA HIS A 223 -15.97 -21.55 -3.99
C HIS A 223 -15.55 -22.80 -3.16
N PRO A 224 -14.26 -23.17 -3.16
CA PRO A 224 -13.81 -24.49 -2.70
C PRO A 224 -13.87 -24.71 -1.18
N PHE A 225 -13.95 -23.66 -0.38
CA PHE A 225 -14.03 -23.73 1.08
C PHE A 225 -15.45 -23.49 1.58
N SER A 226 -15.75 -23.91 2.81
CA SER A 226 -17.03 -23.60 3.46
C SER A 226 -17.12 -22.14 3.94
N ASP A 227 -15.98 -21.48 4.15
CA ASP A 227 -15.87 -20.07 4.53
C ASP A 227 -14.49 -19.54 4.10
N GLY A 228 -14.31 -18.22 4.07
CA GLY A 228 -13.03 -17.56 3.79
C GLY A 228 -12.72 -17.40 2.29
N ASN A 229 -13.58 -17.88 1.39
CA ASN A 229 -13.34 -17.86 -0.06
C ASN A 229 -13.05 -16.45 -0.61
N GLY A 230 -13.78 -15.42 -0.17
CA GLY A 230 -13.54 -14.05 -0.64
C GLY A 230 -12.13 -13.54 -0.31
N ARG A 231 -11.67 -13.76 0.93
CA ARG A 231 -10.33 -13.37 1.38
C ARG A 231 -9.23 -14.16 0.67
N ILE A 232 -9.44 -15.46 0.44
CA ILE A 232 -8.50 -16.30 -0.30
C ILE A 232 -8.48 -15.93 -1.80
N ALA A 233 -9.62 -15.57 -2.39
CA ALA A 233 -9.67 -15.08 -3.77
C ALA A 233 -8.82 -13.82 -3.95
N ARG A 234 -8.92 -12.85 -3.02
CA ARG A 234 -8.12 -11.62 -3.04
C ARG A 234 -6.64 -11.90 -2.79
N ALA A 235 -6.31 -12.85 -1.90
CA ALA A 235 -4.94 -13.31 -1.72
C ALA A 235 -4.34 -13.94 -2.99
N ILE A 236 -5.11 -14.77 -3.70
CA ILE A 236 -4.71 -15.35 -5.00
C ILE A 236 -4.54 -14.24 -6.07
N SER A 237 -5.42 -13.24 -6.07
CA SER A 237 -5.31 -12.08 -6.94
C SER A 237 -4.05 -11.27 -6.70
N GLU A 238 -3.71 -10.99 -5.43
CA GLU A 238 -2.44 -10.36 -5.06
C GLU A 238 -1.25 -11.22 -5.51
N HIS A 239 -1.26 -12.52 -5.19
CA HIS A 239 -0.21 -13.45 -5.61
C HIS A 239 0.01 -13.42 -7.14
N ALA A 240 -1.09 -13.40 -7.92
CA ALA A 240 -1.01 -13.32 -9.37
C ALA A 240 -0.37 -11.99 -9.80
N LEU A 241 -0.78 -10.86 -9.23
CA LEU A 241 -0.20 -9.57 -9.58
C LEU A 241 1.27 -9.47 -9.20
N PHE A 242 1.66 -10.05 -8.06
CA PHE A 242 3.01 -9.92 -7.53
C PHE A 242 4.04 -10.65 -8.39
N GLN A 243 3.64 -11.73 -9.07
CA GLN A 243 4.49 -12.47 -10.00
C GLN A 243 4.97 -11.67 -11.22
N ASP A 244 4.34 -10.54 -11.53
CA ASP A 244 4.79 -9.66 -12.61
C ASP A 244 6.01 -8.79 -12.21
N PHE A 245 6.49 -8.91 -10.96
CA PHE A 245 7.53 -8.06 -10.39
C PHE A 245 8.68 -8.85 -9.77
N GLU A 246 9.86 -8.23 -9.67
CA GLU A 246 11.01 -8.82 -8.96
C GLU A 246 10.87 -8.80 -7.43
N MET A 247 10.04 -7.89 -6.92
CA MET A 247 9.70 -7.78 -5.50
C MET A 247 8.20 -7.52 -5.34
N PRO A 248 7.57 -7.98 -4.24
CA PRO A 248 6.16 -7.74 -4.01
C PRO A 248 5.85 -6.23 -4.06
N PRO A 249 4.95 -5.80 -4.95
CA PRO A 249 4.62 -4.38 -5.11
C PRO A 249 3.83 -3.87 -3.90
N LEU A 250 3.97 -2.57 -3.65
CA LEU A 250 3.40 -1.94 -2.46
C LEU A 250 1.97 -1.41 -2.69
N PHE A 251 0.97 -2.26 -2.98
CA PHE A 251 -0.44 -1.83 -3.08
C PHE A 251 -1.42 -2.86 -2.54
N SER A 252 -2.60 -2.40 -2.10
CA SER A 252 -3.69 -3.18 -1.48
C SER A 252 -4.85 -3.19 -2.46
N ILE A 253 -5.16 -4.34 -3.04
CA ILE A 253 -6.28 -4.46 -3.98
C ILE A 253 -7.62 -4.35 -3.25
N SER A 254 -7.66 -4.76 -1.98
CA SER A 254 -8.89 -4.75 -1.20
C SER A 254 -9.35 -3.33 -0.87
N THR A 255 -8.44 -2.34 -0.79
CA THR A 255 -8.82 -0.94 -0.52
C THR A 255 -9.80 -0.37 -1.56
N PRO A 256 -9.48 -0.29 -2.86
CA PRO A 256 -10.43 0.22 -3.85
C PRO A 256 -11.64 -0.70 -4.06
N ILE A 257 -11.52 -2.00 -3.82
CA ILE A 257 -12.67 -2.93 -3.83
C ILE A 257 -13.65 -2.55 -2.71
N ASN A 258 -13.16 -2.32 -1.49
CA ASN A 258 -13.99 -1.96 -0.34
C ASN A 258 -14.62 -0.57 -0.51
N GLU A 259 -13.87 0.40 -1.05
CA GLU A 259 -14.39 1.74 -1.40
C GLU A 259 -15.56 1.67 -2.40
N ASN A 260 -15.60 0.64 -3.26
CA ASN A 260 -16.63 0.43 -4.28
C ASN A 260 -17.31 -0.94 -4.11
N ARG A 261 -17.57 -1.36 -2.87
CA ARG A 261 -18.01 -2.72 -2.53
C ARG A 261 -19.29 -3.15 -3.24
N ASP A 262 -20.24 -2.23 -3.40
CA ASP A 262 -21.51 -2.52 -4.07
C ASP A 262 -21.29 -2.81 -5.58
N GLU A 263 -20.43 -2.04 -6.24
CA GLU A 263 -20.08 -2.27 -7.64
C GLU A 263 -19.29 -3.58 -7.80
N TYR A 264 -18.39 -3.89 -6.87
CA TYR A 264 -17.68 -5.18 -6.86
C TYR A 264 -18.63 -6.37 -6.85
N TYR A 265 -19.60 -6.38 -5.93
CA TYR A 265 -20.59 -7.47 -5.86
C TYR A 265 -21.53 -7.49 -7.07
N LYS A 266 -21.88 -6.33 -7.62
CA LYS A 266 -22.63 -6.23 -8.88
C LYS A 266 -21.86 -6.86 -10.04
N MET A 267 -20.60 -6.49 -10.23
CA MET A 267 -19.74 -7.01 -11.31
C MET A 267 -19.51 -8.52 -11.20
N LEU A 268 -19.35 -9.02 -9.97
CA LEU A 268 -19.31 -10.47 -9.69
C LEU A 268 -20.62 -11.14 -10.10
N ALA A 269 -21.76 -10.60 -9.67
CA ALA A 269 -23.07 -11.17 -9.96
C ALA A 269 -23.41 -11.16 -11.45
N GLU A 270 -23.06 -10.09 -12.17
CA GLU A 270 -23.25 -9.97 -13.62
C GLU A 270 -22.56 -11.11 -14.37
N SER A 271 -21.31 -11.40 -14.00
CA SER A 271 -20.48 -12.40 -14.70
C SER A 271 -20.77 -13.84 -14.25
N SER A 272 -21.29 -14.03 -13.03
CA SER A 272 -21.46 -15.36 -12.45
C SER A 272 -22.89 -15.89 -12.47
N ARG A 273 -23.93 -15.04 -12.39
CA ARG A 273 -25.31 -15.49 -12.17
C ARG A 273 -26.43 -14.69 -12.83
N ILE A 274 -26.27 -13.37 -13.03
CA ILE A 274 -27.33 -12.53 -13.64
C ILE A 274 -27.32 -12.73 -15.15
N ASN A 275 -26.13 -12.70 -15.75
CA ASN A 275 -25.92 -13.04 -17.15
C ASN A 275 -24.75 -14.04 -17.23
N PRO A 276 -24.95 -15.29 -16.75
CA PRO A 276 -23.88 -16.26 -16.57
C PRO A 276 -23.16 -16.49 -17.89
N SER A 277 -21.94 -15.98 -17.99
CA SER A 277 -21.16 -15.91 -19.21
C SER A 277 -19.71 -16.27 -18.92
N LEU A 278 -19.05 -16.87 -19.92
CA LEU A 278 -17.60 -17.04 -19.90
C LEU A 278 -16.87 -15.86 -20.51
N ASP A 279 -17.58 -14.91 -21.12
CA ASP A 279 -17.03 -13.62 -21.54
C ASP A 279 -16.89 -12.70 -20.32
N LEU A 280 -15.65 -12.55 -19.85
CA LEU A 280 -15.27 -11.73 -18.71
C LEU A 280 -14.80 -10.34 -19.13
N THR A 281 -15.08 -9.85 -20.34
CA THR A 281 -14.58 -8.55 -20.83
C THR A 281 -14.84 -7.41 -19.84
N ASN A 282 -16.08 -7.26 -19.35
CA ASN A 282 -16.43 -6.18 -18.43
C ASN A 282 -15.78 -6.37 -17.06
N TRP A 283 -15.77 -7.61 -16.55
CA TRP A 283 -15.10 -7.95 -15.29
C TRP A 283 -13.61 -7.65 -15.34
N VAL A 284 -12.91 -8.11 -16.38
CA VAL A 284 -11.46 -7.89 -16.56
C VAL A 284 -11.16 -6.40 -16.68
N LYS A 285 -11.94 -5.63 -17.43
CA LYS A 285 -11.77 -4.18 -17.55
C LYS A 285 -11.94 -3.48 -16.20
N TRP A 286 -13.02 -3.78 -15.48
CA TRP A 286 -13.30 -3.21 -14.17
C TRP A 286 -12.22 -3.59 -13.15
N PHE A 287 -11.86 -4.88 -13.05
CA PHE A 287 -10.89 -5.36 -12.08
C PHE A 287 -9.47 -4.83 -12.36
N SER A 288 -9.11 -4.68 -13.63
CA SER A 288 -7.84 -4.06 -14.03
C SER A 288 -7.78 -2.57 -13.66
N GLU A 289 -8.88 -1.84 -13.82
CA GLU A 289 -8.99 -0.44 -13.37
C GLU A 289 -8.92 -0.34 -11.84
N THR A 290 -9.63 -1.22 -11.11
CA THR A 290 -9.56 -1.33 -9.65
C THR A 290 -8.13 -1.61 -9.17
N THR A 291 -7.42 -2.51 -9.86
CA THR A 291 -6.00 -2.80 -9.59
C THR A 291 -5.13 -1.56 -9.81
N LYS A 292 -5.33 -0.82 -10.91
CA LYS A 292 -4.62 0.44 -11.16
C LYS A 292 -4.88 1.46 -10.04
N ASN A 293 -6.13 1.58 -9.58
CA ASN A 293 -6.49 2.48 -8.49
C ASN A 293 -5.82 2.09 -7.17
N ALA A 294 -5.64 0.80 -6.89
CA ALA A 294 -4.84 0.34 -5.74
C ALA A 294 -3.42 0.91 -5.78
N GLN A 295 -2.80 0.95 -6.96
CA GLN A 295 -1.46 1.50 -7.14
C GLN A 295 -1.41 3.02 -7.00
N VAL A 296 -2.45 3.72 -7.46
CA VAL A 296 -2.58 5.17 -7.25
C VAL A 296 -2.69 5.49 -5.76
N ASN A 297 -3.51 4.74 -5.01
CA ASN A 297 -3.66 4.89 -3.56
C ASN A 297 -2.31 4.66 -2.84
N ALA A 298 -1.61 3.58 -3.20
CA ALA A 298 -0.27 3.30 -2.71
C ALA A 298 0.73 4.43 -3.00
N LYS A 299 0.72 4.96 -4.22
CA LYS A 299 1.64 6.03 -4.65
C LYS A 299 1.44 7.28 -3.81
N ASN A 300 0.18 7.67 -3.60
CA ASN A 300 -0.15 8.82 -2.77
C ASN A 300 0.34 8.62 -1.33
N LYS A 301 0.20 7.40 -0.79
CA LYS A 301 0.73 7.10 0.55
C LYS A 301 2.26 7.15 0.62
N ILE A 302 2.96 6.53 -0.33
CA ILE A 302 4.42 6.54 -0.35
C ILE A 302 4.93 7.98 -0.48
N TYR A 303 4.27 8.79 -1.31
CA TYR A 303 4.56 10.21 -1.43
C TYR A 303 4.35 10.96 -0.10
N PHE A 304 3.30 10.62 0.64
CA PHE A 304 3.08 11.16 1.98
C PHE A 304 4.18 10.77 2.98
N ILE A 305 4.60 9.50 3.01
CA ILE A 305 5.70 9.02 3.85
C ILE A 305 7.01 9.74 3.49
N LEU A 306 7.27 9.93 2.19
CA LEU A 306 8.41 10.71 1.70
C LEU A 306 8.36 12.16 2.19
N LYS A 307 7.23 12.85 2.06
CA LYS A 307 7.04 14.22 2.58
C LYS A 307 7.31 14.30 4.07
N GLN A 308 6.80 13.34 4.84
CA GLN A 308 7.06 13.25 6.27
C GLN A 308 8.55 13.07 6.56
N SER A 309 9.22 12.14 5.87
CA SER A 309 10.66 11.90 6.03
C SER A 309 11.49 13.15 5.71
N ILE A 310 11.21 13.82 4.59
CA ILE A 310 11.89 15.06 4.18
C ILE A 310 11.68 16.16 5.22
N PHE A 311 10.45 16.31 5.72
CA PHE A 311 10.13 17.30 6.74
C PHE A 311 10.94 17.07 8.03
N TRP A 312 10.98 15.83 8.54
CA TRP A 312 11.72 15.52 9.76
C TRP A 312 13.23 15.63 9.59
N ASP A 313 13.77 15.24 8.43
CA ASP A 313 15.20 15.41 8.10
C ASP A 313 15.59 16.90 8.04
N HIS A 314 14.74 17.75 7.44
CA HIS A 314 14.98 19.19 7.39
C HIS A 314 14.93 19.86 8.78
N HIS A 315 14.06 19.38 9.66
CA HIS A 315 13.88 19.94 11.01
C HIS A 315 14.60 19.17 12.11
N LYS A 316 15.51 18.24 11.78
CA LYS A 316 16.17 17.36 12.76
C LYS A 316 16.94 18.13 13.84
N ASP A 317 17.51 19.29 13.48
CA ASP A 317 18.29 20.15 14.39
C ASP A 317 17.41 21.25 15.03
N THR A 318 16.11 21.27 14.73
CA THR A 318 15.17 22.24 15.33
C THR A 318 14.76 21.78 16.73
N ILE A 319 15.10 22.56 17.76
CA ILE A 319 14.74 22.24 19.14
C ILE A 319 13.24 22.43 19.36
N LEU A 320 12.52 21.35 19.67
CA LEU A 320 11.09 21.37 19.98
C LEU A 320 10.83 20.95 21.42
N ASN A 321 9.91 21.67 22.08
CA ASN A 321 9.39 21.19 23.35
C ASN A 321 8.41 20.02 23.15
N LYS A 322 8.07 19.29 24.22
CA LYS A 322 7.18 18.11 24.16
C LYS A 322 5.82 18.38 23.49
N ARG A 323 5.22 19.57 23.69
CA ARG A 323 3.92 19.94 23.09
C ARG A 323 4.05 20.24 21.61
N GLN A 324 5.11 20.93 21.22
CA GLN A 324 5.45 21.21 19.83
C GLN A 324 5.70 19.92 19.06
N GLN A 325 6.54 19.04 19.60
CA GLN A 325 6.79 17.72 19.00
C GLN A 325 5.49 16.91 18.86
N LYS A 326 4.61 16.96 19.87
CA LYS A 326 3.30 16.30 19.83
C LYS A 326 2.42 16.85 18.70
N ILE A 327 2.28 18.17 18.56
CA ILE A 327 1.43 18.71 17.49
C ILE A 327 2.02 18.43 16.11
N THR A 328 3.33 18.53 15.95
CA THR A 328 4.00 18.28 14.66
C THR A 328 3.82 16.82 14.25
N SER A 329 3.92 15.88 15.19
CA SER A 329 3.63 14.47 14.93
C SER A 329 2.16 14.25 14.54
N LYS A 330 1.23 14.95 15.20
CA LYS A 330 -0.21 14.86 14.91
C LYS A 330 -0.57 15.35 13.50
N PHE A 331 0.19 16.26 12.89
CA PHE A 331 -0.04 16.64 11.49
C PHE A 331 0.06 15.43 10.54
N PHE A 332 1.01 14.53 10.79
CA PHE A 332 1.21 13.35 9.94
C PHE A 332 0.33 12.17 10.34
N GLU A 333 -0.07 12.07 11.60
CA GLU A 333 -0.90 10.96 12.12
C GLU A 333 -2.32 10.97 11.56
N PHE A 334 -2.91 12.15 11.34
CA PHE A 334 -4.26 12.27 10.75
C PHE A 334 -4.29 12.19 9.21
N GLY A 335 -3.14 11.99 8.56
CA GLY A 335 -3.04 11.96 7.09
C GLY A 335 -3.28 13.31 6.41
N GLU A 336 -3.26 13.32 5.08
CA GLU A 336 -3.40 14.55 4.27
C GLU A 336 -4.74 15.27 4.52
N LYS A 337 -5.85 14.52 4.57
CA LYS A 337 -7.20 15.04 4.85
C LYS A 337 -7.41 15.49 6.31
N GLY A 338 -6.38 15.34 7.15
CA GLY A 338 -6.39 15.72 8.55
C GLY A 338 -5.92 17.16 8.75
N LEU A 339 -5.04 17.34 9.74
CA LEU A 339 -4.50 18.65 10.11
C LEU A 339 -3.66 19.28 8.99
N ILE A 340 -3.14 18.50 8.04
CA ILE A 340 -2.39 19.02 6.88
C ILE A 340 -3.30 19.91 6.03
N GLU A 341 -4.47 19.40 5.65
CA GLU A 341 -5.47 20.17 4.91
C GLU A 341 -6.17 21.21 5.80
N SER A 342 -6.67 20.81 6.98
CA SER A 342 -7.50 21.70 7.81
C SER A 342 -6.72 22.79 8.56
N GLY A 343 -5.41 22.60 8.72
CA GLY A 343 -4.59 23.33 9.67
C GLY A 343 -5.00 23.08 11.13
N VAL A 344 -4.27 23.70 12.06
CA VAL A 344 -4.57 23.71 13.49
C VAL A 344 -4.97 25.11 13.95
N SER A 345 -6.04 25.23 14.74
CA SER A 345 -6.39 26.48 15.43
C SER A 345 -5.77 26.53 16.83
N PRO A 346 -5.66 27.71 17.48
CA PRO A 346 -5.22 27.80 18.87
C PRO A 346 -6.02 26.92 19.83
N ASP A 347 -7.34 26.80 19.65
CA ASP A 347 -8.20 25.95 20.48
C ASP A 347 -7.94 24.46 20.24
N LYS A 348 -7.72 24.08 18.98
CA LYS A 348 -7.35 22.70 18.63
C LYS A 348 -5.97 22.35 19.21
N TYR A 349 -5.02 23.28 19.17
CA TYR A 349 -3.71 23.10 19.81
C TYR A 349 -3.85 22.87 21.32
N GLN A 350 -4.66 23.69 22.01
CA GLN A 350 -4.93 23.53 23.43
C GLN A 350 -5.53 22.16 23.75
N SER A 351 -6.57 21.75 23.03
CA SER A 351 -7.21 20.44 23.27
C SER A 351 -6.27 19.25 23.02
N ILE A 352 -5.36 19.34 22.04
CA ILE A 352 -4.38 18.28 21.76
C ILE A 352 -3.27 18.23 22.82
N THR A 353 -2.82 19.39 23.29
CA THR A 353 -1.63 19.50 24.15
C THR A 353 -1.92 19.71 25.63
N ASN A 354 -3.19 19.94 25.99
CA ASN A 354 -3.65 20.29 27.34
C ASN A 354 -2.92 21.49 27.96
N CYS A 355 -2.64 22.53 27.16
CA CYS A 355 -2.00 23.76 27.65
C CYS A 355 -2.98 24.94 27.77
N SER A 356 -2.57 26.01 28.45
CA SER A 356 -3.35 27.25 28.55
C SER A 356 -3.40 28.01 27.21
N PRO A 357 -4.40 28.90 27.00
CA PRO A 357 -4.50 29.73 25.80
C PRO A 357 -3.24 30.54 25.50
N ALA A 358 -2.67 31.17 26.53
CA ALA A 358 -1.44 31.96 26.40
C ALA A 358 -0.24 31.10 25.96
N THR A 359 -0.17 29.85 26.46
CA THR A 359 0.89 28.91 26.06
C THR A 359 0.71 28.46 24.62
N ALA A 360 -0.52 28.18 24.19
CA ALA A 360 -0.79 27.78 22.81
C ALA A 360 -0.40 28.87 21.81
N THR A 361 -0.77 30.13 22.07
CA THR A 361 -0.40 31.26 21.21
C THR A 361 1.12 31.43 21.13
N ARG A 362 1.82 31.31 22.27
CA ARG A 362 3.30 31.39 22.30
C ARG A 362 3.94 30.24 21.53
N ASP A 363 3.49 29.00 21.76
CA ASP A 363 4.06 27.81 21.12
C ASP A 363 3.81 27.81 19.59
N LEU A 364 2.62 28.26 19.15
CA LEU A 364 2.29 28.40 17.73
C LEU A 364 3.13 29.50 17.06
N LYS A 365 3.32 30.64 17.73
CA LYS A 365 4.21 31.71 17.22
C LYS A 365 5.65 31.25 17.09
N ASP A 366 6.14 30.51 18.09
CA ASP A 366 7.49 29.92 18.07
C ASP A 366 7.63 28.86 16.95
N LEU A 367 6.61 28.04 16.71
CA LEU A 367 6.60 27.09 15.58
C LEU A 367 6.62 27.80 14.22
N VAL A 368 5.97 28.96 14.09
CA VAL A 368 6.06 29.80 12.88
C VAL A 368 7.46 30.38 12.72
N GLN A 369 8.06 30.89 13.80
CA GLN A 369 9.44 31.41 13.78
C GLN A 369 10.47 30.34 13.40
N LYS A 370 10.23 29.09 13.82
CA LYS A 370 11.04 27.91 13.47
C LYS A 370 10.80 27.40 12.04
N GLY A 371 9.89 28.03 11.28
CA GLY A 371 9.56 27.62 9.91
C GLY A 371 8.81 26.29 9.82
N ILE A 372 8.27 25.77 10.93
CA ILE A 372 7.51 24.51 10.97
C ILE A 372 6.06 24.74 10.54
N LEU A 373 5.48 25.86 10.95
CA LEU A 373 4.10 26.23 10.60
C LEU A 373 4.06 27.53 9.81
N THR A 374 3.03 27.68 8.99
CA THR A 374 2.65 28.93 8.33
C THR A 374 1.23 29.31 8.72
N PRO A 375 0.96 30.58 9.09
CA PRO A 375 -0.40 31.03 9.35
C PRO A 375 -1.18 31.17 8.03
N SER A 376 -2.46 30.85 8.06
CA SER A 376 -3.39 31.14 6.98
C SER A 376 -3.50 32.64 6.73
N GLN A 377 -3.82 33.05 5.50
CA GLN A 377 -4.06 34.46 5.17
C GLN A 377 -5.26 35.05 5.94
N SER A 378 -6.20 34.22 6.39
CA SER A 378 -7.36 34.63 7.18
C SER A 378 -6.99 34.87 8.66
N GLY A 379 -7.41 36.01 9.22
CA GLY A 379 -7.21 36.37 10.63
C GLY A 379 -8.39 36.04 11.56
N GLY A 380 -8.23 36.34 12.85
CA GLY A 380 -9.30 36.22 13.85
C GLY A 380 -9.72 34.77 14.12
N ARG A 381 -11.04 34.50 14.19
CA ARG A 381 -11.61 33.15 14.46
C ARG A 381 -11.29 32.13 13.35
N SER A 382 -10.95 32.61 12.16
CA SER A 382 -10.60 31.77 11.02
C SER A 382 -9.11 31.47 10.91
N LEU A 383 -8.27 31.98 11.83
CA LEU A 383 -6.83 31.73 11.82
C LEU A 383 -6.56 30.22 11.97
N ARG A 384 -5.81 29.68 11.01
CA ARG A 384 -5.29 28.32 11.03
C ARG A 384 -3.78 28.38 10.83
N TYR A 385 -3.09 27.39 11.39
CA TYR A 385 -1.66 27.19 11.16
C TYR A 385 -1.50 25.88 10.40
N HIS A 386 -0.84 25.93 9.26
CA HIS A 386 -0.59 24.78 8.39
C HIS A 386 0.87 24.35 8.52
N ILE A 387 1.13 23.06 8.41
CA ILE A 387 2.50 22.55 8.42
C ILE A 387 3.22 22.93 7.13
N ASN A 388 4.45 23.41 7.25
CA ASN A 388 5.27 23.80 6.12
C ASN A 388 5.92 22.53 5.52
N LEU A 389 5.24 21.89 4.59
CA LEU A 389 5.77 20.73 3.88
C LEU A 389 6.78 21.17 2.83
N ILE A 390 7.90 20.45 2.74
CA ILE A 390 8.90 20.65 1.70
C ILE A 390 8.54 19.71 0.56
N GLU A 391 8.13 20.28 -0.57
CA GLU A 391 7.55 19.49 -1.67
C GLU A 391 8.55 18.59 -2.38
N GLU A 392 9.84 18.95 -2.39
CA GLU A 392 10.93 18.16 -2.98
C GLU A 392 12.23 18.35 -2.20
N LYS A 393 13.00 17.27 -1.99
CA LYS A 393 14.46 17.41 -1.80
C LYS A 393 15.01 17.87 -3.15
N PRO A 394 15.70 19.01 -3.26
CA PRO A 394 16.21 19.46 -4.55
C PRO A 394 17.15 18.38 -5.10
N ILE A 395 16.72 17.70 -6.16
CA ILE A 395 17.50 16.65 -6.87
C ILE A 395 18.78 17.26 -7.45
N PHE A 396 18.72 18.56 -7.74
CA PHE A 396 19.86 19.42 -7.94
C PHE A 396 19.83 20.50 -6.87
N ASN A 397 20.95 20.71 -6.19
CA ASN A 397 21.15 21.96 -5.45
C ASN A 397 21.24 23.09 -6.49
N ILE A 398 20.08 23.66 -6.82
CA ILE A 398 19.99 24.94 -7.51
C ILE A 398 20.39 25.98 -6.47
N PHE A 399 21.67 26.35 -6.50
CA PHE A 399 22.16 27.50 -5.77
C PHE A 399 21.68 28.74 -6.53
N LEU A 400 20.72 29.44 -5.95
CA LEU A 400 20.10 30.60 -6.58
C LEU A 400 21.08 31.77 -6.51
N LYS A 401 21.73 32.13 -7.63
CA LYS A 401 22.41 33.43 -7.73
C LYS A 401 21.35 34.52 -7.54
N SER A 402 21.47 35.27 -6.45
CA SER A 402 20.55 36.33 -6.06
C SER A 402 21.34 37.46 -5.40
N ASN A 403 20.89 38.70 -5.55
CA ASN A 403 21.44 39.85 -4.81
C ASN A 403 20.81 39.98 -3.41
N ASP A 404 19.89 39.07 -3.05
CA ASP A 404 19.26 39.01 -1.74
C ASP A 404 20.17 38.28 -0.73
N LYS A 405 20.57 39.00 0.33
CA LYS A 405 21.43 38.48 1.39
C LYS A 405 20.89 37.22 2.07
N GLN A 406 19.57 37.09 2.26
CA GLN A 406 19.00 35.90 2.88
C GLN A 406 19.14 34.66 1.99
N LEU A 407 18.98 34.83 0.67
CA LEU A 407 19.13 33.74 -0.29
C LEU A 407 20.59 33.33 -0.48
N ILE A 408 21.53 34.28 -0.38
CA ILE A 408 22.97 34.01 -0.35
C ILE A 408 23.32 33.17 0.88
N GLU A 409 22.87 33.58 2.07
CA GLU A 409 23.08 32.85 3.32
C GLU A 409 22.54 31.41 3.28
N ILE A 410 21.33 31.23 2.75
CA ILE A 410 20.74 29.89 2.57
C ILE A 410 21.61 29.04 1.62
N SER A 411 22.12 29.63 0.54
CA SER A 411 22.96 28.94 -0.44
C SER A 411 24.33 28.56 0.16
N ILE A 412 24.94 29.44 0.95
CA ILE A 412 26.21 29.21 1.64
C ILE A 412 26.07 28.13 2.70
N ARG A 413 25.00 28.16 3.51
CA ARG A 413 24.72 27.10 4.49
C ARG A 413 24.59 25.74 3.81
N LYS A 414 23.88 25.68 2.68
CA LYS A 414 23.70 24.44 1.93
C LYS A 414 24.99 23.93 1.30
N LEU A 415 25.82 24.83 0.76
CA LEU A 415 27.16 24.48 0.27
C LEU A 415 28.07 23.97 1.39
N SER A 416 27.98 24.54 2.60
CA SER A 416 28.70 24.06 3.79
C SER A 416 28.34 22.60 4.11
N GLU A 417 27.03 22.29 4.11
CA GLU A 417 26.52 20.94 4.40
C GLU A 417 26.96 19.93 3.33
N ASP A 418 26.94 20.31 2.04
CA ASP A 418 27.41 19.46 0.95
C ASP A 418 28.92 19.19 1.03
N ILE A 419 29.72 20.22 1.35
CA ILE A 419 31.16 20.11 1.55
C ILE A 419 31.44 19.15 2.72
N GLN A 420 30.79 19.35 3.87
CA GLN A 420 30.94 18.48 5.04
C GLN A 420 30.56 17.02 4.74
N ARG A 421 29.45 16.79 4.01
CA ARG A 421 29.05 15.43 3.60
C ARG A 421 30.09 14.80 2.67
N ASN A 422 30.62 15.57 1.73
CA ASN A 422 31.65 15.10 0.80
C ASN A 422 32.92 14.71 1.56
N ILE A 423 33.38 15.55 2.50
CA ILE A 423 34.53 15.26 3.39
C ILE A 423 34.27 14.01 4.21
N ASN A 424 33.10 13.89 4.86
CA ASN A 424 32.77 12.72 5.68
C ASN A 424 32.78 11.40 4.88
N PHE A 425 32.33 11.44 3.62
CA PHE A 425 32.20 10.27 2.78
C PHE A 425 33.52 9.87 2.13
N TYR A 426 34.19 10.79 1.44
CA TYR A 426 35.39 10.49 0.67
C TYR A 426 36.67 10.57 1.51
N LYS A 427 36.66 11.37 2.58
CA LYS A 427 37.81 11.59 3.48
C LYS A 427 39.11 11.98 2.78
N SER A 428 39.01 12.48 1.55
CA SER A 428 40.14 12.94 0.73
C SER A 428 39.67 13.98 -0.28
N PRO A 429 40.58 14.87 -0.76
CA PRO A 429 40.27 15.78 -1.86
C PRO A 429 39.80 15.02 -3.11
N ASN A 430 38.79 15.54 -3.78
CA ASN A 430 38.26 14.96 -5.01
C ASN A 430 37.64 16.04 -5.92
N LYS A 431 37.41 15.69 -7.18
CA LYS A 431 36.89 16.62 -8.19
C LYS A 431 35.54 17.24 -7.80
N GLN A 432 34.70 16.50 -7.09
CA GLN A 432 33.39 16.98 -6.64
C GLN A 432 33.53 17.99 -5.50
N LEU A 433 34.44 17.73 -4.55
CA LEU A 433 34.78 18.66 -3.47
C LEU A 433 35.26 20.02 -4.02
N ASN A 434 36.20 20.01 -4.97
CA ASN A 434 36.72 21.24 -5.59
C ASN A 434 35.59 22.07 -6.22
N LYS A 435 34.67 21.40 -6.92
CA LYS A 435 33.50 22.05 -7.53
C LYS A 435 32.56 22.68 -6.49
N LEU A 436 32.42 22.07 -5.32
CA LEU A 436 31.62 22.62 -4.22
C LEU A 436 32.30 23.83 -3.57
N ILE A 437 33.63 23.75 -3.36
CA ILE A 437 34.46 24.86 -2.84
C ILE A 437 34.38 26.07 -3.77
N ASP A 438 34.57 25.87 -5.07
CA ASP A 438 34.53 26.97 -6.05
C ASP A 438 33.16 27.66 -6.04
N LYS A 439 32.08 26.88 -5.97
CA LYS A 439 30.72 27.45 -5.82
C LYS A 439 30.57 28.20 -4.50
N TYR A 440 31.03 27.65 -3.38
CA TYR A 440 30.98 28.32 -2.08
C TYR A 440 31.66 29.70 -2.15
N LYS A 441 32.87 29.77 -2.71
CA LYS A 441 33.62 31.01 -2.86
C LYS A 441 32.88 32.05 -3.71
N VAL A 442 32.21 31.62 -4.79
CA VAL A 442 31.40 32.51 -5.63
C VAL A 442 30.23 33.12 -4.86
N PHE A 443 29.59 32.38 -3.94
CA PHE A 443 28.49 32.91 -3.14
C PHE A 443 28.96 33.73 -1.94
N ALA A 444 30.13 33.40 -1.38
CA ALA A 444 30.66 34.06 -0.19
C ALA A 444 31.18 35.48 -0.43
N GLU A 445 31.45 35.88 -1.70
CA GLU A 445 31.87 37.24 -2.11
C GLU A 445 32.79 37.96 -1.10
N ASP A 446 33.97 37.39 -0.85
CA ASP A 446 34.99 37.90 0.08
C ASP A 446 34.55 38.17 1.54
N ASN A 447 33.40 37.65 1.97
CA ASN A 447 32.95 37.74 3.36
C ASN A 447 33.91 36.96 4.29
N PRO A 448 34.57 37.63 5.26
CA PRO A 448 35.55 37.01 6.14
C PRO A 448 34.98 35.85 6.97
N GLU A 449 33.74 35.97 7.45
CA GLU A 449 33.10 34.96 8.31
C GLU A 449 32.82 33.66 7.52
N HIS A 450 32.39 33.80 6.27
CA HIS A 450 32.18 32.65 5.39
C HIS A 450 33.49 32.00 4.96
N GLN A 451 34.56 32.78 4.78
CA GLN A 451 35.89 32.25 4.48
C GLN A 451 36.46 31.45 5.66
N GLU A 452 36.32 31.97 6.89
CA GLU A 452 36.73 31.27 8.11
C GLU A 452 36.01 29.92 8.24
N LYS A 453 34.69 29.92 8.04
CA LYS A 453 33.88 28.69 8.08
C LYS A 453 34.25 27.67 7.01
N LEU A 454 34.58 28.13 5.80
CA LEU A 454 35.08 27.24 4.75
C LEU A 454 36.43 26.63 5.13
N ASN A 455 37.34 27.42 5.70
CA ASN A 455 38.64 26.94 6.14
C ASN A 455 38.50 25.92 7.28
N GLU A 456 37.60 26.15 8.24
CA GLU A 456 37.28 25.20 9.31
C GLU A 456 36.80 23.85 8.74
N LEU A 457 35.89 23.87 7.77
CA LEU A 457 35.43 22.65 7.10
C LEU A 457 36.59 21.91 6.41
N LEU A 458 37.46 22.64 5.70
CA LEU A 458 38.56 22.04 4.94
C LEU A 458 39.71 21.54 5.83
N SER A 459 39.92 22.13 7.00
CA SER A 459 40.95 21.67 7.96
C SER A 459 40.74 20.23 8.43
N GLN A 460 39.50 19.72 8.35
CA GLN A 460 39.18 18.32 8.65
C GLN A 460 39.80 17.32 7.67
N LEU A 461 40.26 17.77 6.50
CA LEU A 461 41.04 16.94 5.57
C LEU A 461 42.51 16.86 5.98
N ASP A 462 43.03 17.92 6.61
CA ASP A 462 44.43 17.98 7.07
C ASP A 462 44.64 17.12 8.33
N ASP A 463 43.65 17.04 9.22
CA ASP A 463 43.65 16.19 10.43
C ASP A 463 43.68 14.67 10.14
N ILE A 464 43.44 14.27 8.88
CA ILE A 464 43.48 12.87 8.42
C ILE A 464 44.87 12.53 7.83
N GLY A 465 45.82 13.47 7.85
CA GLY A 465 47.22 13.24 7.43
C GLY A 465 47.45 13.37 5.92
N PHE A 466 46.58 14.08 5.20
CA PHE A 466 46.79 14.39 3.78
C PHE A 466 47.09 15.88 3.61
N THR A 467 48.39 16.21 3.60
CA THR A 467 48.86 17.44 2.97
C THR A 467 48.91 17.24 1.44
N PRO A 468 48.71 18.29 0.62
CA PRO A 468 48.43 18.20 -0.82
C PRO A 468 49.40 17.38 -1.67
#